data_AF-A0AAY4C3S9-F1
#
_entry.id   AF-A0AAY4C3S9-F1
#
_cell.length_a   1.000
_cell.length_b   1.000
_cell.length_c   1.000
_cell.angle_alpha   90.00
_cell.angle_beta   90.00
_cell.angle_gamma   90.00
#
_symmetry.space_group_name_H-M   'P 1'
#
loop_
_entity.id
_entity.type
_entity.pdbx_description
1 polymer ?
#
loop_
_entity_poly.entity_id
_entity_poly.type
_entity_poly.pdbx_seq_one_letter_code
_entity_poly.pdbx_strand_id
1 'polypeptide(L)'
;IRTEMIRTLAKTTEARIKRIRAEHFQMSAEISFGNSQEIPIEGLNSILTHLGALQAKLRFPPTHRLRQVEEDVDSLLGYLREMALVQGCAPPKLGRDPHKADAPFPITANYLSLLDLQMFLEKLCLNLDKLKPYIRDVDTGEHGT
;
A
#
# COMPACT_ATOMS: atom_id res chain seq x y z
N ILE A 1 13.11 11.70 11.59
CA ILE A 1 13.46 10.29 11.95
C ILE A 1 12.44 9.30 11.35
N ARG A 2 11.13 9.35 11.70
CA ARG A 2 10.15 8.36 11.20
C ARG A 2 9.85 8.42 9.69
N THR A 3 9.77 9.61 9.10
CA THR A 3 9.55 9.81 7.65
C THR A 3 10.70 9.22 6.81
N GLU A 4 11.95 9.35 7.27
CA GLU A 4 13.12 8.73 6.64
C GLU A 4 13.09 7.20 6.70
N MET A 5 12.60 6.61 7.79
CA MET A 5 12.42 5.16 7.89
C MET A 5 11.37 4.66 6.90
N ILE A 6 10.22 5.34 6.81
CA ILE A 6 9.17 5.02 5.83
C ILE A 6 9.72 5.12 4.41
N ARG A 7 10.44 6.19 4.08
CA ARG A 7 11.05 6.39 2.76
C ARG A 7 12.08 5.29 2.44
N THR A 8 12.97 4.99 3.39
CA THR A 8 14.01 3.96 3.23
C THR A 8 13.39 2.59 2.99
N LEU A 9 12.39 2.21 3.79
CA LEU A 9 11.72 0.93 3.68
C LEU A 9 10.91 0.85 2.38
N ALA A 10 10.19 1.92 1.99
CA ALA A 10 9.44 1.96 0.75
C ALA A 10 10.35 1.78 -0.48
N LYS A 11 11.49 2.50 -0.55
CA LYS A 11 12.49 2.35 -1.63
C LYS A 11 13.10 0.95 -1.67
N THR A 12 13.40 0.37 -0.50
CA THR A 12 13.95 -0.99 -0.41
C THR A 12 12.95 -2.02 -0.88
N THR A 13 11.68 -1.87 -0.50
CA THR A 13 10.57 -2.73 -0.93
C THR A 13 10.34 -2.62 -2.44
N GLU A 14 10.34 -1.41 -2.98
CA GLU A 14 10.22 -1.15 -4.42
C GLU A 14 11.35 -1.83 -5.21
N ALA A 15 12.61 -1.69 -4.77
CA ALA A 15 13.76 -2.35 -5.40
C ALA A 15 13.64 -3.88 -5.34
N ARG A 16 13.17 -4.44 -4.21
CA ARG A 16 12.90 -5.87 -4.05
C ARG A 16 11.82 -6.36 -5.01
N ILE A 17 10.74 -5.60 -5.17
CA ILE A 17 9.67 -5.90 -6.13
C ILE A 17 10.21 -5.91 -7.57
N LYS A 18 11.01 -4.89 -7.96
CA LYS A 18 11.65 -4.84 -9.27
C LYS A 18 12.48 -6.10 -9.55
N ARG A 19 13.27 -6.54 -8.57
CA ARG A 19 14.07 -7.77 -8.66
C ARG A 19 13.20 -9.02 -8.81
N ILE A 20 12.20 -9.20 -7.94
CA ILE A 20 11.27 -10.34 -7.99
C ILE A 20 10.57 -10.41 -9.35
N ARG A 21 10.11 -9.27 -9.87
CA ARG A 21 9.45 -9.18 -11.19
C ARG A 21 10.40 -9.63 -12.29
N ALA A 22 11.62 -9.11 -12.33
CA ALA A 22 12.61 -9.48 -13.35
C ALA A 22 13.01 -10.97 -13.28
N GLU A 23 13.19 -11.53 -12.08
CA GLU A 23 13.68 -12.90 -11.90
C GLU A 23 12.59 -13.96 -12.03
N HIS A 24 11.32 -13.62 -11.79
CA HIS A 24 10.26 -14.61 -11.56
C HIS A 24 8.99 -14.39 -12.39
N PHE A 25 8.82 -13.22 -12.99
CA PHE A 25 7.68 -12.92 -13.84
C PHE A 25 8.18 -12.62 -15.25
N GLN A 26 8.24 -13.66 -16.08
CA GLN A 26 8.57 -13.56 -17.51
C GLN A 26 7.35 -13.04 -18.31
N MET A 27 6.89 -11.84 -18.00
CA MET A 27 5.80 -11.20 -18.74
C MET A 27 6.34 -10.58 -20.04
N SER A 28 5.68 -10.84 -21.17
CA SER A 28 6.07 -10.22 -22.45
C SER A 28 5.91 -8.70 -22.37
N ALA A 29 6.86 -7.96 -22.95
CA ALA A 29 6.85 -6.50 -23.00
C ALA A 29 5.61 -5.92 -23.73
N GLU A 30 4.95 -6.73 -24.56
CA GLU A 30 3.74 -6.37 -25.28
C GLU A 30 2.48 -6.37 -24.39
N ILE A 31 2.54 -7.04 -23.22
CA ILE A 31 1.42 -7.10 -22.29
C ILE A 31 1.47 -5.86 -21.40
N SER A 32 0.76 -4.81 -21.84
CA SER A 32 0.47 -3.63 -21.03
C SER A 32 -0.80 -3.85 -20.23
N PHE A 33 -0.66 -4.03 -18.92
CA PHE A 33 -1.80 -3.96 -18.01
C PHE A 33 -2.04 -2.47 -17.69
N GLY A 34 -3.08 -1.89 -18.28
CA GLY A 34 -3.38 -0.46 -18.18
C GLY A 34 -3.23 0.07 -16.76
N ASN A 35 -2.35 1.05 -16.58
CA ASN A 35 -1.94 1.63 -15.30
C ASN A 35 -2.82 2.81 -14.87
N SER A 36 -4.12 2.75 -15.19
CA SER A 36 -5.02 3.89 -15.07
C SER A 36 -5.76 3.97 -13.74
N GLN A 37 -5.20 3.40 -12.67
CA GLN A 37 -5.78 3.56 -11.34
C GLN A 37 -5.18 4.82 -10.69
N GLU A 38 -6.03 5.79 -10.38
CA GLU A 38 -5.64 6.90 -9.52
C GLU A 38 -5.12 6.31 -8.20
N ILE A 39 -3.86 6.61 -7.90
CA ILE A 39 -3.22 6.16 -6.66
C ILE A 39 -3.58 7.19 -5.58
N PRO A 40 -4.34 6.80 -4.54
CA PRO A 40 -4.91 7.75 -3.60
C PRO A 40 -3.87 8.14 -2.54
N ILE A 41 -3.04 9.14 -2.85
CA ILE A 41 -2.09 9.77 -1.91
C ILE A 41 -2.59 11.16 -1.53
N GLU A 42 -3.80 11.22 -0.99
CA GLU A 42 -4.42 12.46 -0.54
C GLU A 42 -4.21 12.69 0.96
N GLY A 43 -4.17 11.60 1.75
CA GLY A 43 -3.95 11.65 3.19
C GLY A 43 -3.58 10.30 3.80
N LEU A 44 -3.24 10.32 5.08
CA LEU A 44 -2.74 9.12 5.78
C LEU A 44 -3.77 7.97 5.83
N ASN A 45 -5.07 8.29 5.88
CA ASN A 45 -6.13 7.29 5.81
C ASN A 45 -6.22 6.58 4.45
N SER A 46 -6.09 7.33 3.35
CA SER A 46 -6.14 6.75 2.00
C SER A 46 -4.94 5.83 1.78
N ILE A 47 -3.77 6.25 2.26
CA ILE A 47 -2.53 5.46 2.26
C ILE A 47 -2.71 4.17 3.06
N LEU A 48 -3.16 4.26 4.31
CA LEU A 48 -3.34 3.09 5.18
C LEU A 48 -4.36 2.11 4.59
N THR A 49 -5.48 2.60 4.08
CA THR A 49 -6.52 1.77 3.46
C THR A 49 -6.00 1.06 2.22
N HIS A 50 -5.37 1.79 1.30
CA HIS A 50 -4.89 1.24 0.05
C HIS A 50 -3.73 0.25 0.26
N LEU A 51 -2.75 0.60 1.10
CA LEU A 51 -1.63 -0.29 1.42
C LEU A 51 -2.09 -1.54 2.17
N GLY A 52 -3.12 -1.43 3.02
CA GLY A 52 -3.75 -2.57 3.67
C GLY A 52 -4.44 -3.52 2.69
N ALA A 53 -5.12 -2.99 1.67
CA ALA A 53 -5.71 -3.80 0.61
C ALA A 53 -4.64 -4.51 -0.22
N LEU A 54 -3.55 -3.82 -0.58
CA LEU A 54 -2.40 -4.41 -1.26
C LEU A 54 -1.75 -5.53 -0.43
N GLN A 55 -1.60 -5.33 0.88
CA GLN A 55 -1.09 -6.36 1.79
C GLN A 55 -1.96 -7.61 1.78
N ALA A 56 -3.29 -7.45 1.79
CA ALA A 56 -4.22 -8.57 1.72
C ALA A 56 -4.09 -9.34 0.40
N LYS A 57 -3.93 -8.63 -0.72
CA LYS A 57 -3.70 -9.24 -2.04
C LYS A 57 -2.39 -10.02 -2.11
N LEU A 58 -1.29 -9.49 -1.57
CA LEU A 58 0.00 -10.18 -1.58
C LEU A 58 0.00 -11.52 -0.85
N ARG A 59 -0.80 -11.63 0.22
CA ARG A 59 -0.93 -12.86 1.00
C ARG A 59 -1.65 -13.98 0.25
N PHE A 60 -2.24 -13.71 -0.93
CA PHE A 60 -3.03 -14.69 -1.66
C PHE A 60 -2.78 -14.70 -3.18
N PRO A 61 -2.36 -15.85 -3.76
CA PRO A 61 -1.95 -17.07 -3.08
C PRO A 61 -0.60 -16.90 -2.35
N PRO A 62 -0.41 -17.55 -1.19
CA PRO A 62 0.84 -17.46 -0.44
C PRO A 62 2.00 -17.99 -1.27
N THR A 63 3.04 -17.17 -1.42
CA THR A 63 4.25 -17.55 -2.12
C THR A 63 5.45 -17.12 -1.30
N HIS A 64 6.36 -18.08 -1.05
CA HIS A 64 7.58 -17.83 -0.27
C HIS A 64 8.40 -16.65 -0.84
N ARG A 65 8.30 -16.39 -2.14
CA ARG A 65 9.03 -15.33 -2.83
C ARG A 65 8.54 -13.93 -2.43
N LEU A 66 7.29 -13.80 -1.99
CA LEU A 66 6.70 -12.52 -1.59
C LEU A 66 6.73 -12.28 -0.08
N ARG A 67 7.09 -13.29 0.73
CA ARG A 67 7.13 -13.18 2.19
C ARG A 67 7.86 -11.93 2.68
N GLN A 68 9.04 -11.65 2.14
CA GLN A 68 9.78 -10.46 2.56
C GLN A 68 9.09 -9.16 2.14
N VAL A 69 8.44 -9.13 0.97
CA VAL A 69 7.64 -7.97 0.55
C VAL A 69 6.44 -7.79 1.49
N GLU A 70 5.78 -8.87 1.91
CA GLU A 70 4.67 -8.83 2.87
C GLU A 70 5.11 -8.27 4.23
N GLU A 71 6.27 -8.70 4.74
CA GLU A 71 6.87 -8.21 5.99
C GLU A 71 7.28 -6.73 5.89
N ASP A 72 7.87 -6.33 4.77
CA ASP A 72 8.24 -4.94 4.50
C ASP A 72 6.97 -4.05 4.47
N VAL A 73 5.87 -4.52 3.84
CA VAL A 73 4.57 -3.84 3.80
C VAL A 73 3.90 -3.79 5.19
N ASP A 74 3.97 -4.85 5.98
CA ASP A 74 3.45 -4.86 7.35
C ASP A 74 4.16 -3.84 8.23
N SER A 75 5.49 -3.75 8.10
CA SER A 75 6.33 -2.78 8.80
C SER A 75 6.01 -1.34 8.37
N LEU A 76 5.81 -1.10 7.06
CA LEU A 76 5.34 0.19 6.54
C LEU A 76 4.00 0.60 7.13
N LEU A 77 3.02 -0.32 7.17
CA LEU A 77 1.72 -0.08 7.80
C LEU A 77 1.87 0.27 9.29
N GLY A 78 2.77 -0.40 10.00
CA GLY A 78 3.11 -0.09 11.39
C GLY A 78 3.58 1.36 11.57
N TYR A 79 4.58 1.78 10.78
CA TYR A 79 5.10 3.15 10.86
C TYR A 79 4.09 4.22 10.46
N LEU A 80 3.26 3.95 9.45
CA LEU A 80 2.21 4.87 9.02
C LEU A 80 1.10 5.00 10.07
N ARG A 81 0.75 3.91 10.78
CA ARG A 81 -0.19 3.95 11.90
C ARG A 81 0.38 4.72 13.09
N GLU A 82 1.65 4.50 13.43
CA GLU A 82 2.31 5.26 14.50
C GLU A 82 2.35 6.76 14.16
N MET A 83 2.62 7.10 12.90
CA MET A 83 2.53 8.47 12.40
C MET A 83 1.11 9.05 12.59
N ALA A 84 0.07 8.27 12.28
CA ALA A 84 -1.32 8.69 12.45
C ALA A 84 -1.64 8.98 13.92
N LEU A 85 -1.21 8.09 14.82
CA LEU A 85 -1.42 8.25 16.26
C LEU A 85 -0.72 9.50 16.80
N VAL A 86 0.53 9.76 16.37
CA VAL A 86 1.27 10.96 16.78
C VAL A 86 0.64 12.24 16.24
N GLN A 87 -0.04 12.17 15.10
CA GLN A 87 -0.82 13.28 14.56
C GLN A 87 -2.25 13.37 15.16
N GLY A 88 -2.57 12.57 16.19
CA GLY A 88 -3.86 12.62 16.87
C GLY A 88 -5.02 12.01 16.06
N CYS A 89 -4.70 11.19 15.07
CA CYS A 89 -5.64 10.55 14.15
C CYS A 89 -5.92 9.11 14.59
N ALA A 90 -7.18 8.67 14.50
CA ALA A 90 -7.52 7.26 14.66
C ALA A 90 -7.24 6.53 13.34
N PRO A 91 -6.30 5.57 13.28
CA PRO A 91 -6.06 4.82 12.05
C PRO A 91 -7.31 4.00 11.69
N PRO A 92 -7.60 3.84 10.39
CA PRO A 92 -8.75 3.05 9.95
C PRO A 92 -8.58 1.60 10.40
N LYS A 93 -9.68 0.98 10.82
CA LYS A 93 -9.71 -0.48 10.97
C LYS A 93 -9.49 -1.07 9.58
N LEU A 94 -8.36 -1.73 9.36
CA LEU A 94 -8.16 -2.46 8.11
C LEU A 94 -9.24 -3.54 8.02
N GLY A 95 -10.12 -3.41 7.04
CA GLY A 95 -11.06 -4.45 6.71
C GLY A 95 -10.29 -5.70 6.31
N ARG A 96 -10.72 -6.87 6.78
CA ARG A 96 -10.37 -8.12 6.08
C ARG A 96 -11.03 -8.01 4.73
N ASP A 97 -10.24 -7.83 3.67
CA ASP A 97 -10.79 -7.88 2.31
C ASP A 97 -11.52 -9.23 2.14
N PRO A 98 -12.86 -9.21 1.95
CA PRO A 98 -13.65 -10.42 1.84
C PRO A 98 -13.56 -11.04 0.45
N HIS A 99 -12.84 -10.44 -0.52
CA HIS A 99 -12.58 -11.03 -1.83
C HIS A 99 -11.53 -12.15 -1.75
N LYS A 100 -11.89 -13.16 -0.95
CA LYS A 100 -11.37 -14.51 -1.03
C LYS A 100 -12.01 -15.21 -2.22
N ALA A 101 -11.20 -16.07 -2.84
CA ALA A 101 -11.54 -17.15 -3.75
C ALA A 101 -11.56 -16.79 -5.24
N ASP A 102 -10.74 -17.55 -5.98
CA ASP A 102 -10.71 -17.70 -7.44
C ASP A 102 -10.23 -16.51 -8.27
N ALA A 103 -8.95 -16.17 -8.12
CA ALA A 103 -8.22 -15.65 -9.27
C ALA A 103 -7.86 -16.85 -10.17
N PRO A 104 -8.50 -17.03 -11.36
CA PRO A 104 -8.21 -18.16 -12.26
C PRO A 104 -6.75 -18.18 -12.75
N PHE A 105 -6.03 -17.07 -12.60
CA PHE A 105 -4.64 -16.90 -12.99
C PHE A 105 -3.81 -16.31 -11.83
N PRO A 106 -3.43 -17.12 -10.84
CA PRO A 106 -2.75 -16.66 -9.62
C PRO A 106 -1.41 -15.95 -9.90
N ILE A 107 -0.68 -16.38 -10.92
CA ILE A 107 0.60 -15.76 -11.31
C ILE A 107 0.35 -14.34 -11.82
N THR A 108 -0.63 -14.15 -12.71
CA THR A 108 -1.00 -12.83 -13.23
C THR A 108 -1.52 -11.93 -12.11
N ALA A 109 -2.34 -12.44 -11.20
CA ALA A 109 -2.85 -11.68 -10.06
C ALA A 109 -1.72 -11.19 -9.13
N ASN A 110 -0.74 -12.05 -8.83
CA ASN A 110 0.44 -11.68 -8.06
C ASN A 110 1.29 -10.63 -8.77
N TYR A 111 1.49 -10.78 -10.09
CA TYR A 111 2.22 -9.80 -10.88
C TYR A 111 1.55 -8.42 -10.85
N LEU A 112 0.23 -8.36 -11.03
CA LEU A 112 -0.54 -7.13 -10.98
C LEU A 112 -0.49 -6.46 -9.61
N SER A 113 -0.59 -7.26 -8.55
CA SER A 113 -0.49 -6.75 -7.17
C SER A 113 0.89 -6.15 -6.89
N LEU A 114 1.96 -6.75 -7.43
CA LEU A 114 3.31 -6.22 -7.33
C LEU A 114 3.50 -4.94 -8.15
N LEU A 115 2.91 -4.85 -9.33
CA LEU A 115 2.92 -3.63 -10.15
C LEU A 115 2.24 -2.46 -9.43
N ASP A 116 1.03 -2.71 -8.90
CA ASP A 116 0.26 -1.72 -8.15
C ASP A 116 1.03 -1.25 -6.92
N LEU A 117 1.58 -2.20 -6.13
CA LEU A 117 2.41 -1.86 -4.98
C LEU A 117 3.67 -1.09 -5.36
N GLN A 118 4.38 -1.46 -6.42
CA GLN A 118 5.57 -0.72 -6.86
C GLN A 118 5.22 0.73 -7.19
N MET A 119 4.18 0.95 -8.00
CA MET A 119 3.75 2.27 -8.42
C MET A 119 3.25 3.11 -7.22
N PHE A 120 2.58 2.46 -6.28
CA PHE A 120 2.17 3.07 -5.02
C PHE A 120 3.37 3.53 -4.18
N LEU A 121 4.38 2.68 -3.98
CA LEU A 121 5.57 3.00 -3.19
C LEU A 121 6.40 4.13 -3.81
N GLU A 122 6.54 4.14 -5.14
CA GLU A 122 7.19 5.22 -5.89
C GLU A 122 6.48 6.55 -5.63
N LYS A 123 5.15 6.60 -5.80
CA LYS A 123 4.37 7.81 -5.54
C LYS A 123 4.34 8.19 -4.05
N LEU A 124 4.30 7.23 -3.14
CA LEU A 124 4.35 7.47 -1.69
C LEU A 124 5.64 8.22 -1.34
N CYS A 125 6.79 7.77 -1.85
CA CYS A 125 8.08 8.42 -1.62
C CYS A 125 8.12 9.87 -2.12
N LEU A 126 7.49 10.16 -3.26
CA LEU A 126 7.43 11.50 -3.86
C LEU A 126 6.52 12.47 -3.10
N ASN A 127 5.53 11.95 -2.38
CA ASN A 127 4.50 12.75 -1.72
C ASN A 127 4.59 12.69 -0.19
N LEU A 128 5.52 11.92 0.37
CA LEU A 128 5.65 11.70 1.81
C LEU A 128 5.81 13.01 2.59
N ASP A 129 6.54 13.99 2.02
CA ASP A 129 6.77 15.30 2.63
C ASP A 129 5.56 16.24 2.49
N LYS A 130 4.60 15.90 1.62
CA LYS A 130 3.39 16.69 1.31
C LYS A 130 2.14 16.15 1.97
N LEU A 131 2.25 15.07 2.75
CA LEU A 131 1.10 14.45 3.41
C LEU A 131 0.45 15.46 4.35
N LYS A 132 -0.81 15.80 4.05
CA LYS A 132 -1.58 16.67 4.93
C LYS A 132 -1.82 15.94 6.25
N PRO A 133 -1.55 16.58 7.40
CA PRO A 133 -2.04 16.08 8.67
C PRO A 133 -3.57 16.03 8.61
N TYR A 134 -4.15 15.00 9.23
CA TYR A 134 -5.60 14.81 9.29
C TYR A 134 -6.29 16.05 9.84
N ILE A 135 -7.21 16.61 9.05
CA ILE A 135 -8.19 17.55 9.56
C ILE A 135 -9.32 16.66 10.10
N ARG A 136 -9.55 16.70 11.42
CA ARG A 136 -10.80 16.18 11.98
C ARG A 136 -11.91 16.96 11.28
N ASP A 137 -12.77 16.28 10.55
CA ASP A 137 -14.10 16.83 10.30
C ASP A 137 -14.68 17.11 11.69
N VAL A 138 -14.72 18.39 12.05
CA VAL A 138 -15.42 18.84 13.23
C VAL A 138 -16.88 18.53 12.93
N ASP A 139 -17.43 17.53 13.59
CA ASP A 139 -18.87 17.38 13.74
C ASP A 139 -19.39 18.74 14.24
N THR A 140 -19.94 19.53 13.32
CA THR A 140 -20.86 20.61 13.68
C THR A 140 -22.13 19.93 14.14
N GLY A 141 -22.09 19.41 15.36
CA GLY A 141 -23.26 19.08 16.13
C GLY A 141 -24.01 20.38 16.41
N GLU A 142 -24.95 20.70 15.53
CA GLU A 142 -25.99 21.68 15.83
C GLU A 142 -26.87 21.10 16.96
N HIS A 143 -26.47 21.39 18.20
CA HIS A 143 -27.43 21.46 19.31
C HIS A 143 -28.27 22.73 19.12
N GLY A 144 -29.37 22.59 18.39
CA GLY A 144 -30.49 23.53 18.45
C GLY A 144 -31.39 23.18 19.63
N THR A 145 -31.33 24.02 20.66
CA THR A 145 -32.28 24.12 21.79
C THR A 145 -33.71 24.39 21.34
#